data_AF-A0A2S9FFD6-F1
#
_entry.id   AF-A0A2S9FFD6-F1
#
_cell.length_a   1.000
_cell.length_b   1.000
_cell.length_c   1.000
_cell.angle_alpha   90.00
_cell.angle_beta   90.00
_cell.angle_gamma   90.00
#
_symmetry.space_group_name_H-M   'P 1'
#
loop_
_entity.id
_entity.type
_entity.pdbx_description
1 polymer ?
#
loop_
_entity_poly.entity_id
_entity_poly.type
_entity_poly.pdbx_seq_one_letter_code
_entity_poly.pdbx_strand_id
1 'polypeptide(L)'
;MKYLDEFSDPDLAGKLIEQIRAATTRRWAIMEVCGGQTHSIIRHGIDQLLPDEIEMIHGPGCPVCVTPLEIIDKALEIASRPDVIFCSFGDMLRVPGSGKDLFRIKSEGGDVRVVYSPLDALTIAKDNPDKQVVFFGIGFETTAPANAMTVHQAKR
;
A
#
# COMPACT_ATOMS: atom_id res chain seq x y z
N MET A 1 -8.96 -10.63 -19.27
CA MET A 1 -7.54 -10.83 -18.91
C MET A 1 -7.27 -12.31 -19.16
N LYS A 2 -6.28 -12.67 -19.97
CA LYS A 2 -5.94 -14.08 -20.21
C LYS A 2 -5.59 -14.71 -18.84
N TYR A 3 -6.10 -15.92 -18.54
CA TYR A 3 -5.88 -16.69 -17.30
C TYR A 3 -6.74 -16.36 -16.05
N LEU A 4 -7.68 -15.42 -16.07
CA LEU A 4 -8.53 -15.17 -14.89
C LEU A 4 -9.42 -16.37 -14.53
N ASP A 5 -10.02 -17.00 -15.53
CA ASP A 5 -10.93 -18.13 -15.33
C ASP A 5 -10.15 -19.40 -14.91
N GLU A 6 -8.95 -19.59 -15.46
CA GLU A 6 -8.10 -20.76 -15.18
C GLU A 6 -7.57 -20.78 -13.73
N PHE A 7 -7.33 -19.61 -13.13
CA PHE A 7 -6.92 -19.49 -11.72
C PHE A 7 -8.09 -19.30 -10.75
N SER A 8 -9.31 -19.15 -11.26
CA SER A 8 -10.54 -18.98 -10.47
C SER A 8 -11.45 -20.20 -10.58
N ASP A 9 -10.88 -21.39 -10.42
CA ASP A 9 -11.57 -22.69 -10.55
C ASP A 9 -11.79 -23.34 -9.16
N PRO A 10 -13.05 -23.51 -8.70
CA PRO A 10 -13.35 -24.11 -7.41
C PRO A 10 -13.03 -25.62 -7.36
N ASP A 11 -13.13 -26.34 -8.47
CA ASP A 11 -12.81 -27.77 -8.53
C ASP A 11 -11.29 -27.97 -8.40
N LEU A 12 -10.50 -27.10 -9.03
CA LEU A 12 -9.05 -27.07 -8.87
C LEU A 12 -8.67 -26.70 -7.42
N ALA A 13 -9.31 -25.67 -6.85
CA ALA A 13 -9.07 -25.26 -5.47
C ALA A 13 -9.35 -26.40 -4.48
N GLY A 14 -10.47 -27.11 -4.63
CA GLY A 14 -10.80 -28.27 -3.79
C GLY A 14 -9.75 -29.37 -3.86
N LYS A 15 -9.28 -29.71 -5.08
CA LYS A 15 -8.20 -30.70 -5.26
C LYS A 15 -6.90 -30.28 -4.59
N LEU A 16 -6.55 -28.99 -4.64
CA LEU A 16 -5.35 -28.45 -4.00
C LEU A 16 -5.45 -28.52 -2.48
N ILE A 17 -6.61 -28.21 -1.90
CA ILE A 17 -6.84 -28.33 -0.45
C ILE A 17 -6.66 -29.78 0.02
N GLU A 18 -7.19 -30.76 -0.73
CA GLU A 18 -6.99 -32.17 -0.39
C GLU A 18 -5.52 -32.61 -0.49
N GLN A 19 -4.79 -32.11 -1.48
CA GLN A 19 -3.35 -32.36 -1.58
C GLN A 19 -2.57 -31.73 -0.42
N ILE A 20 -2.92 -30.50 -0.02
CA ILE A 20 -2.32 -29.84 1.14
C ILE A 20 -2.60 -30.65 2.40
N ARG A 21 -3.85 -31.10 2.60
CA ARG A 21 -4.23 -31.96 3.74
C ARG A 21 -3.42 -33.25 3.77
N ALA A 22 -3.27 -33.94 2.65
CA ALA A 22 -2.47 -35.16 2.55
C ALA A 22 -0.96 -34.93 2.79
N ALA A 23 -0.43 -33.78 2.40
CA ALA A 23 0.98 -33.42 2.59
C ALA A 23 1.30 -32.90 4.01
N THR A 24 0.28 -32.57 4.80
CA THR A 24 0.46 -31.95 6.12
C THR A 24 0.77 -33.00 7.18
N THR A 25 2.05 -33.16 7.50
CA THR A 25 2.54 -34.20 8.44
C THR A 25 2.82 -33.69 9.84
N ARG A 26 2.77 -32.37 10.04
CA ARG A 26 3.03 -31.68 11.31
C ARG A 26 2.42 -30.29 11.28
N ARG A 27 2.51 -29.57 12.40
CA ARG A 27 2.13 -28.16 12.47
C ARG A 27 3.08 -27.27 11.68
N TRP A 28 2.52 -26.33 10.95
CA TRP A 28 3.22 -25.32 10.16
C TRP A 28 2.69 -23.93 10.48
N ALA A 29 3.61 -22.97 10.60
CA ALA A 29 3.28 -21.56 10.63
C ALA A 29 3.76 -20.95 9.31
N ILE A 30 2.83 -20.42 8.51
CA ILE A 30 3.10 -19.85 7.19
C ILE A 30 2.78 -18.37 7.24
N MET A 31 3.80 -17.53 7.02
CA MET A 31 3.63 -16.08 7.01
C MET A 31 3.61 -15.56 5.59
N GLU A 32 2.61 -14.74 5.27
CA GLU A 32 2.62 -13.87 4.11
C GLU A 32 2.94 -12.42 4.52
N VAL A 33 3.50 -11.65 3.59
CA VAL A 33 3.90 -10.24 3.80
C VAL A 33 3.39 -9.35 2.67
N CYS A 34 2.16 -9.58 2.24
CA CYS A 34 1.53 -8.80 1.17
C CYS A 34 0.05 -8.59 1.48
N GLY A 35 -0.36 -7.35 1.73
CA GLY A 35 -1.78 -7.03 2.01
C GLY A 35 -2.74 -7.51 0.91
N GLY A 36 -2.29 -7.62 -0.35
CA GLY A 36 -3.07 -8.23 -1.43
C GLY A 36 -3.29 -9.73 -1.26
N GLN A 37 -2.28 -10.47 -0.77
CA GLN A 37 -2.42 -11.88 -0.40
C GLN A 37 -3.31 -12.03 0.83
N THR A 38 -3.10 -11.23 1.89
CA THR A 38 -4.00 -11.18 3.05
C THR A 38 -5.45 -11.00 2.61
N HIS A 39 -5.72 -10.00 1.76
CA HIS A 39 -7.06 -9.72 1.25
C HIS A 39 -7.64 -10.92 0.50
N SER A 40 -6.86 -11.55 -0.38
CA SER A 40 -7.30 -12.73 -1.13
C SER A 40 -7.60 -13.92 -0.22
N ILE A 41 -6.72 -14.22 0.73
CA ILE A 41 -6.88 -15.32 1.69
C ILE A 41 -8.19 -15.16 2.45
N ILE A 42 -8.41 -14.00 3.07
CA ILE A 42 -9.60 -13.74 3.89
C ILE A 42 -10.87 -13.67 3.03
N ARG A 43 -10.82 -12.99 1.88
CA ARG A 43 -11.97 -12.85 0.97
C ARG A 43 -12.50 -14.20 0.49
N HIS A 44 -11.60 -15.15 0.26
CA HIS A 44 -11.93 -16.50 -0.20
C HIS A 44 -12.00 -17.53 0.92
N GLY A 45 -11.80 -17.13 2.18
CA GLY A 45 -11.83 -18.02 3.36
C GLY A 45 -10.80 -19.14 3.29
N ILE A 46 -9.65 -18.92 2.62
CA ILE A 46 -8.62 -19.96 2.42
C ILE A 46 -8.08 -20.42 3.78
N ASP A 47 -7.91 -19.50 4.71
CA ASP A 47 -7.51 -19.76 6.10
C ASP A 47 -8.45 -20.74 6.82
N GLN A 48 -9.74 -20.75 6.48
CA GLN A 48 -10.74 -21.66 7.05
C GLN A 48 -10.80 -23.02 6.33
N LEU A 49 -10.27 -23.10 5.11
CA LEU A 49 -10.26 -24.33 4.31
C LEU A 49 -8.99 -25.18 4.56
N LEU A 50 -7.92 -24.56 5.05
CA LEU A 50 -6.67 -25.25 5.37
C LEU A 50 -6.84 -26.20 6.58
N PRO A 51 -6.02 -27.25 6.70
CA PRO A 51 -5.98 -28.09 7.90
C PRO A 51 -5.64 -27.29 9.17
N ASP A 52 -6.18 -27.69 10.32
CA ASP A 52 -5.94 -27.04 11.62
C ASP A 52 -4.45 -27.03 12.03
N GLU A 53 -3.63 -27.92 11.47
CA GLU A 53 -2.19 -27.92 11.65
C GLU A 53 -1.47 -26.77 10.94
N ILE A 54 -2.11 -26.07 10.00
CA ILE A 54 -1.54 -24.94 9.29
C ILE A 54 -2.08 -23.63 9.87
N GLU A 55 -1.20 -22.90 10.56
CA GLU A 55 -1.45 -21.55 11.01
C GLU A 55 -1.00 -20.54 9.94
N MET A 56 -1.94 -19.71 9.48
CA MET A 56 -1.65 -18.57 8.60
C MET A 56 -1.33 -17.34 9.44
N ILE A 57 -0.14 -16.76 9.23
CA ILE A 57 0.29 -15.53 9.89
C ILE A 57 0.26 -14.38 8.89
N HIS A 58 -0.50 -13.34 9.21
CA HIS A 58 -0.56 -12.12 8.41
C HIS A 58 0.54 -11.15 8.85
N GLY A 59 1.64 -11.13 8.11
CA GLY A 59 2.81 -10.33 8.41
C GLY A 59 2.64 -8.85 8.05
N PRO A 60 3.71 -8.05 8.21
CA PRO A 60 3.71 -6.61 7.97
C PRO A 60 3.71 -6.22 6.48
N GLY A 61 2.74 -6.72 5.70
CA GLY A 61 2.61 -6.54 4.26
C GLY A 61 1.96 -5.24 3.79
N CYS A 62 1.82 -4.26 4.67
CA CYS A 62 1.15 -2.98 4.41
C CYS A 62 2.17 -1.83 4.61
N PRO A 63 2.70 -1.21 3.53
CA PRO A 63 3.74 -0.18 3.66
C PRO A 63 3.25 1.06 4.43
N VAL A 64 1.97 1.41 4.27
CA VAL A 64 1.31 2.47 5.02
C VAL A 64 1.34 2.19 6.51
N CYS A 65 0.94 0.99 6.91
CA CYS A 65 0.79 0.57 8.30
C CYS A 65 2.13 0.50 9.05
N VAL A 66 3.23 0.25 8.34
CA VAL A 66 4.58 0.16 8.91
C VAL A 66 5.38 1.45 8.76
N THR A 67 4.79 2.51 8.21
CA THR A 67 5.46 3.82 8.10
C THR A 67 5.70 4.38 9.51
N PRO A 68 6.95 4.71 9.90
CA PRO A 68 7.23 5.21 11.23
C PRO A 68 6.50 6.52 11.54
N LEU A 69 6.01 6.66 12.78
CA LEU A 69 5.31 7.85 13.26
C LEU A 69 6.10 9.14 13.01
N GLU A 70 7.42 9.10 13.23
CA GLU A 70 8.32 10.25 12.99
C GLU A 70 8.30 10.71 11.52
N ILE A 71 8.18 9.78 10.58
CA ILE A 71 8.11 10.08 9.14
C ILE A 71 6.75 10.69 8.78
N ILE A 72 5.68 10.20 9.40
CA ILE A 72 4.33 10.77 9.25
C ILE A 72 4.32 12.21 9.79
N ASP A 73 4.83 12.45 11.00
CA ASP A 73 4.86 13.79 11.59
C ASP A 73 5.67 14.80 10.75
N LYS A 74 6.82 14.37 10.21
CA LYS A 74 7.60 15.18 9.26
C LYS A 74 6.79 15.53 8.00
N ALA A 75 6.06 14.56 7.44
CA ALA A 75 5.20 14.78 6.29
C ALA A 75 4.06 15.76 6.59
N LEU A 76 3.42 15.64 7.76
CA LEU A 76 2.35 16.54 8.20
C LEU A 76 2.83 17.98 8.41
N GLU A 77 4.05 18.15 8.93
CA GLU A 77 4.67 19.47 9.07
C GLU A 77 4.92 20.10 7.70
N ILE A 78 5.45 19.34 6.74
CA ILE A 78 5.66 19.81 5.36
C ILE A 78 4.32 20.15 4.69
N ALA A 79 3.30 19.30 4.84
CA ALA A 79 1.97 19.50 4.27
C ALA A 79 1.23 20.72 4.84
N SER A 80 1.60 21.18 6.04
CA SER A 80 1.00 22.35 6.68
C SER A 80 1.57 23.68 6.17
N ARG A 81 2.59 23.68 5.31
CA ARG A 81 3.23 24.90 4.81
C ARG A 81 2.42 25.55 3.69
N PRO A 82 2.24 26.89 3.70
CA PRO A 82 1.38 27.59 2.74
C PRO A 82 1.91 27.62 1.29
N ASP A 83 3.22 27.42 1.11
CA ASP A 83 3.91 27.37 -0.17
C ASP A 83 4.01 25.95 -0.76
N VAL A 84 3.49 24.94 -0.05
CA VAL A 84 3.58 23.53 -0.45
C VAL A 84 2.27 23.01 -1.05
N ILE A 85 2.40 22.25 -2.14
CA ILE A 85 1.36 21.33 -2.62
C ILE A 85 1.81 19.91 -2.25
N PHE A 86 1.12 19.29 -1.30
CA PHE A 86 1.49 17.99 -0.76
C PHE A 86 0.71 16.87 -1.46
N CYS A 87 1.41 16.02 -2.20
CA CYS A 87 0.85 14.91 -2.94
C CYS A 87 1.07 13.59 -2.19
N SER A 88 0.01 12.80 -2.04
CA SER A 88 0.08 11.47 -1.42
C SER A 88 -0.94 10.50 -2.03
N PHE A 89 -0.76 9.21 -1.78
CA PHE A 89 -1.78 8.22 -2.10
C PHE A 89 -2.99 8.35 -1.17
N GLY A 90 -4.16 7.86 -1.62
CA GLY A 90 -5.43 8.05 -0.92
C GLY A 90 -5.50 7.39 0.45
N ASP A 91 -4.83 6.25 0.62
CA ASP A 91 -4.74 5.48 1.86
C ASP A 91 -4.01 6.24 2.98
N MET A 92 -3.03 7.08 2.62
CA MET A 92 -2.26 7.89 3.57
C MET A 92 -3.04 9.04 4.20
N LEU A 93 -4.18 9.46 3.64
CA LEU A 93 -4.88 10.66 4.09
C LEU A 93 -5.34 10.59 5.55
N ARG A 94 -5.69 9.39 6.01
CA ARG A 94 -6.27 9.15 7.35
C ARG A 94 -5.30 8.49 8.32
N VAL A 95 -4.03 8.40 7.94
CA VAL A 95 -3.01 7.82 8.82
C VAL A 95 -2.69 8.86 9.89
N PRO A 96 -2.91 8.54 11.18
CA PRO A 96 -2.71 9.51 12.25
C PRO A 96 -1.20 9.75 12.47
N GLY A 97 -0.82 11.03 12.53
CA GLY A 97 0.40 11.45 13.21
C GLY A 97 0.15 11.69 14.70
N SER A 98 1.12 12.32 15.37
CA SER A 98 1.05 12.60 16.81
C SER A 98 -0.03 13.62 17.19
N GLY A 99 -0.46 14.49 16.27
CA GLY A 99 -1.45 15.54 16.55
C GLY A 99 -2.58 15.68 15.53
N LYS A 100 -2.34 15.33 14.26
CA LYS A 100 -3.32 15.41 13.17
C LYS A 100 -3.00 14.41 12.07
N ASP A 101 -3.82 14.36 11.03
CA ASP A 101 -3.58 13.61 9.80
C ASP A 101 -3.64 14.55 8.58
N LEU A 102 -3.33 14.01 7.40
CA LEU A 102 -3.35 14.78 6.14
C LEU A 102 -4.77 15.25 5.79
N PHE A 103 -5.80 14.48 6.15
CA PHE A 103 -7.19 14.84 5.94
C PHE A 103 -7.57 16.10 6.74
N ARG A 104 -7.13 16.19 8.00
CA ARG A 104 -7.32 17.37 8.85
C ARG A 104 -6.54 18.57 8.32
N ILE A 105 -5.29 18.40 7.90
CA ILE A 105 -4.52 19.49 7.27
C ILE A 105 -5.24 20.05 6.06
N LYS A 106 -5.77 19.18 5.20
CA LYS A 106 -6.57 19.58 4.05
C LYS A 106 -7.81 20.40 4.46
N SER A 107 -8.50 19.98 5.51
CA SER A 107 -9.66 20.70 6.04
C SER A 107 -9.31 22.07 6.66
N GLU A 108 -8.07 22.22 7.15
CA GLU A 108 -7.53 23.46 7.71
C GLU A 108 -6.98 24.41 6.63
N GLY A 109 -7.08 24.04 5.34
CA GLY A 109 -6.69 24.87 4.20
C GLY A 109 -5.33 24.52 3.58
N GLY A 110 -4.65 23.46 4.03
CA GLY A 110 -3.44 22.95 3.37
C GLY A 110 -3.76 22.35 1.99
N ASP A 111 -2.90 22.58 0.99
CA ASP A 111 -3.07 22.03 -0.36
C ASP A 111 -2.59 20.57 -0.42
N VAL A 112 -3.46 19.65 0.01
CA VAL A 112 -3.21 18.20 -0.04
C VAL A 112 -3.97 17.55 -1.21
N ARG A 113 -3.21 16.96 -2.14
CA ARG A 113 -3.73 16.34 -3.37
C ARG A 113 -3.50 14.83 -3.36
N VAL A 114 -4.55 14.10 -3.70
CA VAL A 114 -4.47 12.65 -3.89
C VAL A 114 -3.96 12.38 -5.30
N VAL A 115 -2.93 11.55 -5.43
CA VAL A 115 -2.40 11.10 -6.72
C VAL A 115 -2.50 9.59 -6.83
N TYR A 116 -2.59 9.08 -8.07
CA TYR A 116 -2.58 7.65 -8.35
C TYR A 116 -1.23 7.17 -8.87
N SER A 117 -0.43 8.10 -9.38
CA SER A 117 0.94 7.87 -9.78
C SER A 117 1.87 8.95 -9.21
N PRO A 118 3.10 8.61 -8.80
CA PRO A 118 4.12 9.61 -8.50
C PRO A 118 4.37 10.59 -9.65
N LEU A 119 4.11 10.19 -10.91
CA LEU A 119 4.23 11.07 -12.08
C LEU A 119 3.18 12.19 -12.10
N ASP A 120 2.03 12.00 -11.46
CA ASP A 120 1.01 13.05 -11.36
C ASP A 120 1.55 14.24 -10.54
N ALA A 121 2.36 13.96 -9.51
CA ALA A 121 3.03 15.02 -8.74
C ALA A 121 4.03 15.81 -9.59
N LEU A 122 4.71 15.18 -10.56
CA LEU A 122 5.57 15.89 -11.50
C LEU A 122 4.77 16.79 -12.45
N THR A 123 3.62 16.32 -12.93
CA THR A 123 2.70 17.16 -13.73
C THR A 123 2.22 18.36 -12.92
N ILE A 124 1.78 18.13 -11.68
CA ILE A 124 1.37 19.20 -10.76
C ILE A 124 2.52 20.20 -10.53
N ALA A 125 3.76 19.73 -10.40
CA ALA A 125 4.94 20.61 -10.27
C ALA A 125 5.17 21.50 -11.50
N LYS A 126 5.00 20.95 -12.71
CA LYS A 126 5.13 21.73 -13.96
C LYS A 126 4.05 22.80 -14.10
N ASP A 127 2.84 22.49 -13.64
CA ASP A 127 1.69 23.39 -13.72
C ASP A 127 1.68 24.47 -12.61
N ASN A 128 2.50 24.32 -11.57
CA ASN A 128 2.56 25.22 -10.40
C ASN A 128 4.03 25.62 -10.11
N PRO A 129 4.70 26.36 -11.01
CA PRO A 129 6.14 26.65 -10.93
C PRO A 129 6.52 27.56 -9.75
N ASP A 130 5.57 28.25 -9.13
CA ASP A 130 5.72 29.12 -7.97
C ASP A 130 5.54 28.39 -6.63
N LYS A 131 5.22 27.08 -6.65
CA LYS A 131 4.96 26.26 -5.47
C LYS A 131 5.98 25.15 -5.28
N GLN A 132 6.17 24.73 -4.03
CA GLN A 132 6.94 23.53 -3.69
C GLN A 132 6.03 22.30 -3.75
N VAL A 133 6.21 21.45 -4.76
CA VAL A 133 5.41 20.21 -4.87
C VAL A 133 6.17 19.06 -4.24
N VAL A 134 5.57 18.45 -3.21
CA VAL A 134 6.18 17.36 -2.44
C VAL A 134 5.35 16.11 -2.63
N PHE A 135 5.97 15.02 -3.09
CA PHE A 135 5.32 13.71 -3.14
C PHE A 135 5.79 12.83 -1.97
N PHE A 136 4.84 12.32 -1.19
CA PHE A 136 5.12 11.42 -0.08
C PHE A 136 5.31 9.98 -0.59
N GLY A 137 6.53 9.66 -1.01
CA GLY A 137 6.89 8.37 -1.60
C GLY A 137 6.98 7.22 -0.60
N ILE A 138 5.83 6.72 -0.15
CA ILE A 138 5.73 5.50 0.67
C ILE A 138 5.51 4.27 -0.22
N GLY A 139 6.06 3.13 0.20
CA GLY A 139 5.76 1.83 -0.39
C GLY A 139 6.93 0.87 -0.29
N PHE A 140 6.69 -0.36 -0.74
CA PHE A 140 7.69 -1.41 -0.86
C PHE A 140 8.35 -1.40 -2.24
N GLU A 141 9.10 -2.46 -2.56
CA GLU A 141 9.87 -2.60 -3.80
C GLU A 141 9.01 -2.41 -5.06
N THR A 142 7.72 -2.72 -5.00
CA THR A 142 6.78 -2.52 -6.13
C THR A 142 6.49 -1.05 -6.43
N THR A 143 6.61 -0.13 -5.48
CA THR A 143 6.41 1.31 -5.72
C THR A 143 7.71 2.04 -6.03
N ALA A 144 8.85 1.51 -5.60
CA ALA A 144 10.16 2.12 -5.77
C ALA A 144 10.51 2.46 -7.25
N PRO A 145 10.22 1.61 -8.26
CA PRO A 145 10.49 1.94 -9.67
C PRO A 145 9.75 3.19 -10.15
N ALA A 146 8.46 3.34 -9.80
CA ALA A 146 7.67 4.50 -10.20
C ALA A 146 8.21 5.78 -9.55
N ASN A 147 8.55 5.72 -8.25
CA ASN A 147 9.17 6.83 -7.53
C ASN A 147 10.50 7.23 -8.17
N ALA A 148 11.38 6.27 -8.46
CA ALA A 148 12.67 6.51 -9.09
C ALA A 148 12.53 7.11 -10.49
N MET A 149 11.56 6.63 -11.27
CA MET A 149 11.27 7.17 -12.60
C MET A 149 10.80 8.63 -12.51
N THR A 150 9.95 8.97 -11.57
CA THR A 150 9.51 10.35 -11.35
C THR A 150 10.69 11.27 -11.03
N VAL A 151 11.58 10.87 -10.12
CA VAL A 151 12.79 11.64 -9.79
C VAL A 151 13.70 11.77 -11.03
N HIS A 152 13.87 10.70 -11.80
CA HIS A 152 14.65 10.72 -13.03
C HIS A 152 14.06 11.69 -14.06
N GLN A 153 12.74 11.69 -14.26
CA GLN A 153 12.08 12.61 -15.17
C GLN A 153 12.13 14.06 -14.69
N ALA A 154 12.03 14.31 -13.39
CA ALA A 154 12.11 15.65 -12.83
C ALA A 154 13.49 16.32 -13.03
N LYS A 155 14.55 15.51 -13.18
CA LYS A 155 15.91 16.00 -13.45
C LYS A 155 16.11 16.44 -14.91
N ARG A 156 15.25 15.97 -15.84
CA ARG A 156 15.37 16.25 -17.27
C ARG A 156 14.64 17.53 -17.65
#